data_AF-A0A2E3D3U7-F1
#
_entry.id   AF-A0A2E3D3U7-F1
#
_cell.length_a   1.000
_cell.length_b   1.000
_cell.length_c   1.000
_cell.angle_alpha   90.00
_cell.angle_beta   90.00
_cell.angle_gamma   90.00
#
_symmetry.space_group_name_H-M   'P 1'
#
loop_
_entity.id
_entity.type
_entity.pdbx_description
1 polymer ?
#
loop_
_entity_poly.entity_id
_entity_poly.type
_entity_poly.pdbx_seq_one_letter_code
_entity_poly.pdbx_strand_id
1 'polypeptide(L)'
;MENTRESLAIRYGGDLRNLLMSNRTFVLQLAHPSVGAGVVQHSNFRNDPWSRLREIAYSGNQMMFNGHDAAVAEGDRLREMHRHIKGVNAHGEQYHALNPEVYGWVHFVFYESTLTCHQLFGQPVAEQEQEILFQNWLESGQYFGLREQDLPTSQEA
;
A
#
# COMPACT_ATOMS: atom_id res chain seq x y z
N MET A 1 -0.79 28.00 -3.73
CA MET A 1 0.13 27.41 -2.74
C MET A 1 -0.08 25.91 -2.86
N GLU A 2 0.91 25.19 -3.37
CA GLU A 2 0.85 23.74 -3.49
C GLU A 2 0.68 23.15 -2.08
N ASN A 3 -0.26 22.22 -1.91
CA ASN A 3 -0.54 21.62 -0.62
C ASN A 3 0.73 20.88 -0.16
N THR A 4 1.37 21.35 0.92
CA THR A 4 2.62 20.76 1.44
C THR A 4 2.50 19.26 1.64
N ARG A 5 1.32 18.77 2.03
CA ARG A 5 1.08 17.33 2.20
C ARG A 5 1.15 16.56 0.89
N GLU A 6 0.45 17.04 -0.13
CA GLU A 6 0.42 16.46 -1.48
C GLU A 6 1.81 16.50 -2.12
N SER A 7 2.52 17.61 -1.96
CA SER A 7 3.89 17.78 -2.45
C SER A 7 4.87 16.77 -1.85
N LEU A 8 4.76 16.49 -0.54
CA LEU A 8 5.61 15.47 0.11
C LEU A 8 5.24 14.05 -0.30
N ALA A 9 3.95 13.73 -0.44
CA ALA A 9 3.51 12.42 -0.90
C ALA A 9 4.03 12.13 -2.32
N ILE A 10 3.95 13.10 -3.23
CA ILE A 10 4.51 13.00 -4.59
C ILE A 10 6.03 12.90 -4.55
N ARG A 11 6.71 13.73 -3.75
CA ARG A 11 8.18 13.74 -3.66
C ARG A 11 8.75 12.40 -3.19
N TYR A 12 8.19 11.83 -2.13
CA TYR A 12 8.71 10.62 -1.49
C TYR A 12 8.12 9.34 -2.10
N GLY A 13 6.81 9.30 -2.35
CA GLY A 13 6.17 8.14 -2.99
C GLY A 13 6.51 7.99 -4.46
N GLY A 14 6.69 9.12 -5.16
CA GLY A 14 7.05 9.17 -6.58
C GLY A 14 8.53 8.95 -6.89
N ASP A 15 9.38 8.76 -5.89
CA ASP A 15 10.80 8.54 -6.08
C ASP A 15 11.06 7.19 -6.77
N LEU A 16 11.72 7.22 -7.93
CA LEU A 16 12.04 6.01 -8.71
C LEU A 16 12.87 4.99 -7.93
N ARG A 17 13.61 5.41 -6.88
CA ARG A 17 14.34 4.49 -6.01
C ARG A 17 13.42 3.52 -5.28
N ASN A 18 12.14 3.84 -5.08
CA ASN A 18 11.17 2.90 -4.50
C ASN A 18 11.06 1.60 -5.32
N LEU A 19 11.39 1.62 -6.61
CA LEU A 19 11.45 0.39 -7.42
C LEU A 19 12.52 -0.60 -6.92
N LEU A 20 13.61 -0.12 -6.32
CA LEU A 20 14.65 -0.96 -5.70
C LEU A 20 14.10 -1.75 -4.51
N MET A 21 13.06 -1.22 -3.85
CA MET A 21 12.42 -1.84 -2.69
C MET A 21 11.34 -2.86 -3.06
N SER A 22 10.91 -2.93 -4.32
CA SER A 22 9.75 -3.73 -4.76
C SER A 22 9.76 -5.18 -4.24
N ASN A 23 10.92 -5.85 -4.30
CA ASN A 23 11.05 -7.22 -3.81
C ASN A 23 10.83 -7.32 -2.29
N ARG A 24 11.44 -6.41 -1.52
CA ARG A 24 11.27 -6.36 -0.06
C ARG A 24 9.82 -6.03 0.29
N THR A 25 9.26 -5.00 -0.33
CA THR A 25 7.86 -4.58 -0.13
C THR A 25 6.91 -5.75 -0.35
N PHE A 26 7.10 -6.52 -1.43
CA PHE A 26 6.27 -7.68 -1.73
C PHE A 26 6.44 -8.80 -0.71
N VAL A 27 7.67 -9.15 -0.35
CA VAL A 27 7.93 -10.18 0.67
C VAL A 27 7.34 -9.79 2.03
N LEU A 28 7.44 -8.52 2.40
CA LEU A 28 6.90 -8.02 3.66
C LEU A 28 5.36 -8.07 3.67
N GLN A 29 4.69 -7.77 2.56
CA GLN A 29 3.24 -7.97 2.46
C GLN A 29 2.83 -9.43 2.73
N LEU A 30 3.59 -10.39 2.19
CA LEU A 30 3.35 -11.83 2.38
C LEU A 30 3.64 -12.33 3.80
N ALA A 31 4.25 -11.52 4.67
CA ALA A 31 4.44 -11.87 6.07
C ALA A 31 3.11 -11.98 6.84
N HIS A 32 2.04 -11.35 6.34
CA HIS A 32 0.70 -11.55 6.86
C HIS A 32 0.07 -12.83 6.26
N PRO A 33 -0.35 -13.82 7.07
CA PRO A 33 -0.83 -15.12 6.59
C PRO A 33 -1.99 -15.02 5.58
N SER A 34 -2.98 -14.16 5.83
CA SER A 34 -4.10 -13.89 4.92
C SER A 34 -3.67 -13.35 3.55
N VAL A 35 -2.66 -12.47 3.51
CA VAL A 35 -2.11 -11.95 2.24
C VAL A 35 -1.40 -13.07 1.49
N GLY A 36 -0.58 -13.86 2.19
CA GLY A 36 0.10 -15.03 1.63
C GLY A 36 -0.88 -16.02 1.01
N ALA A 37 -1.94 -16.38 1.73
CA ALA A 37 -3.01 -17.26 1.23
C ALA A 37 -3.72 -16.66 0.01
N GLY A 38 -4.08 -15.38 0.08
CA GLY A 38 -4.69 -14.64 -1.04
C GLY A 38 -3.84 -14.69 -2.31
N VAL A 39 -2.54 -14.42 -2.19
CA VAL A 39 -1.61 -14.43 -3.33
C VAL A 39 -1.44 -15.84 -3.89
N VAL A 40 -1.27 -16.86 -3.05
CA VAL A 40 -1.12 -18.25 -3.51
C VAL A 40 -2.37 -18.75 -4.23
N GLN A 41 -3.56 -18.39 -3.75
CA GLN A 41 -4.83 -18.93 -4.25
C GLN A 41 -5.42 -18.11 -5.41
N HIS A 42 -5.14 -16.80 -5.49
CA HIS A 42 -5.83 -15.88 -6.43
C HIS A 42 -4.89 -15.08 -7.33
N SER A 43 -3.57 -15.23 -7.22
CA SER A 43 -2.61 -14.46 -8.04
C SER A 43 -1.82 -15.33 -9.02
N ASN A 44 -1.62 -14.81 -10.23
CA ASN A 44 -0.68 -15.38 -11.21
C ASN A 44 0.77 -14.88 -11.02
N PHE A 45 1.09 -14.25 -9.89
CA PHE A 45 2.40 -13.63 -9.63
C PHE A 45 3.60 -14.55 -9.93
N ARG A 46 3.49 -15.86 -9.64
CA ARG A 46 4.58 -16.81 -9.88
C ARG A 46 4.93 -16.98 -11.36
N ASN A 47 3.93 -16.91 -12.24
CA ASN A 47 4.13 -17.13 -13.68
C ASN A 47 4.26 -15.81 -14.44
N ASP A 48 3.67 -14.72 -13.93
CA ASP A 48 3.73 -13.38 -14.53
C ASP A 48 3.93 -12.28 -13.47
N PRO A 49 5.15 -12.18 -12.89
CA PRO A 49 5.46 -11.16 -11.91
C PRO A 49 5.50 -9.76 -12.52
N TRP A 50 5.76 -9.65 -13.84
CA TRP A 50 5.88 -8.37 -14.53
C TRP A 50 4.52 -7.70 -14.75
N SER A 51 3.44 -8.45 -15.04
CA SER A 51 2.10 -7.87 -15.07
C SER A 51 1.69 -7.35 -13.69
N ARG A 52 1.97 -8.12 -12.64
CA ARG A 52 1.70 -7.69 -11.27
C ARG A 52 2.44 -6.42 -10.89
N LEU A 53 3.71 -6.29 -11.27
CA LEU A 53 4.45 -5.04 -11.05
C LEU A 53 3.84 -3.86 -11.81
N ARG A 54 3.42 -4.06 -13.07
CA ARG A 54 2.75 -3.01 -13.86
C ARG A 54 1.41 -2.58 -13.26
N GLU A 55 0.61 -3.52 -12.75
CA GLU A 55 -0.67 -3.24 -12.10
C GLU A 55 -0.48 -2.41 -10.81
N ILE A 56 0.54 -2.74 -10.01
CA ILE A 56 0.90 -1.96 -8.81
C ILE A 56 1.36 -0.55 -9.21
N ALA A 57 2.24 -0.44 -10.20
CA ALA A 57 2.72 0.85 -10.69
C ALA A 57 1.60 1.73 -11.27
N TYR A 58 0.67 1.12 -12.00
CA TYR A 58 -0.54 1.80 -12.50
C TYR A 58 -1.38 2.34 -11.35
N SER A 59 -1.68 1.49 -10.36
CA SER A 59 -2.49 1.87 -9.20
C SER A 59 -1.83 3.01 -8.42
N GLY A 60 -0.53 2.91 -8.16
CA GLY A 60 0.24 3.97 -7.51
C GLY A 60 0.24 5.27 -8.31
N ASN A 61 0.29 5.20 -9.65
CA ASN A 61 0.23 6.39 -10.49
C ASN A 61 -1.14 7.09 -10.39
N GLN A 62 -2.23 6.33 -10.45
CA GLN A 62 -3.59 6.85 -10.29
C GLN A 62 -3.76 7.55 -8.94
N MET A 63 -3.19 6.99 -7.88
CA MET A 63 -3.33 7.54 -6.53
C MET A 63 -2.49 8.78 -6.27
N MET A 64 -1.31 8.91 -6.88
CA MET A 64 -0.37 9.99 -6.56
C MET A 64 -0.40 11.16 -7.54
N PHE A 65 -0.62 10.91 -8.84
CA PHE A 65 -0.35 11.91 -9.89
C PHE A 65 -1.56 12.35 -10.69
N ASN A 66 -2.68 11.64 -10.61
CA ASN A 66 -3.84 11.86 -11.50
C ASN A 66 -5.01 12.58 -10.82
N GLY A 67 -4.80 13.11 -9.61
CA GLY A 67 -5.77 13.88 -8.85
C GLY A 67 -6.78 13.04 -8.06
N HIS A 68 -7.63 13.73 -7.29
CA HIS A 68 -8.55 13.10 -6.34
C HIS A 68 -9.53 12.12 -6.99
N ASP A 69 -10.18 12.52 -8.09
CA ASP A 69 -11.19 11.67 -8.76
C ASP A 69 -10.58 10.35 -9.27
N ALA A 70 -9.33 10.41 -9.75
CA ALA A 70 -8.59 9.22 -10.17
C ALA A 70 -8.24 8.30 -8.99
N ALA A 71 -7.86 8.87 -7.85
CA ALA A 71 -7.60 8.11 -6.62
C ALA A 71 -8.87 7.42 -6.09
N VAL A 72 -10.02 8.12 -6.09
CA VAL A 72 -11.32 7.55 -5.71
C VAL A 72 -11.70 6.39 -6.64
N ALA A 73 -11.66 6.61 -7.94
CA ALA A 73 -12.00 5.59 -8.94
C ALA A 73 -11.10 4.36 -8.84
N GLU A 74 -9.81 4.56 -8.58
CA GLU A 74 -8.86 3.47 -8.40
C GLU A 74 -9.11 2.70 -7.10
N GLY A 75 -9.42 3.40 -6.01
CA GLY A 75 -9.85 2.79 -4.76
C GLY A 75 -11.08 1.89 -4.94
N ASP A 76 -12.11 2.38 -5.64
CA ASP A 76 -13.31 1.61 -5.97
C ASP A 76 -12.99 0.36 -6.80
N ARG A 77 -12.16 0.52 -7.85
CA ARG A 77 -11.71 -0.59 -8.71
C ARG A 77 -10.98 -1.66 -7.90
N LEU A 78 -10.05 -1.26 -7.04
CA LEU A 78 -9.27 -2.17 -6.21
C LEU A 78 -10.16 -2.88 -5.18
N ARG A 79 -11.12 -2.19 -4.55
CA ARG A 79 -12.06 -2.84 -3.63
C ARG A 79 -12.93 -3.87 -4.35
N GLU A 80 -13.41 -3.56 -5.54
CA GLU A 80 -14.23 -4.51 -6.31
C GLU A 80 -13.41 -5.76 -6.70
N MET A 81 -12.17 -5.56 -7.17
CA MET A 81 -11.24 -6.66 -7.44
C MET A 81 -11.00 -7.52 -6.19
N HIS A 82 -10.73 -6.89 -5.03
CA HIS A 82 -10.45 -7.59 -3.77
C HIS A 82 -11.68 -8.25 -3.13
N ARG A 83 -12.91 -7.89 -3.52
CA ARG A 83 -14.17 -8.47 -3.00
C ARG A 83 -14.24 -9.98 -3.18
N HIS A 84 -13.62 -10.51 -4.23
CA HIS A 84 -13.64 -11.93 -4.55
C HIS A 84 -12.45 -12.71 -3.96
N ILE A 85 -11.45 -12.01 -3.40
CA ILE A 85 -10.26 -12.63 -2.83
C ILE A 85 -10.55 -13.01 -1.38
N LYS A 86 -11.01 -14.25 -1.21
CA LYS A 86 -11.33 -14.87 0.08
C LYS A 86 -11.19 -16.37 -0.03
N GLY A 87 -11.08 -17.05 1.12
CA GLY A 87 -10.91 -18.48 1.14
C GLY A 87 -10.57 -19.01 2.52
N VAL A 88 -9.96 -20.19 2.53
CA VAL A 88 -9.45 -20.86 3.73
C VAL A 88 -7.95 -21.08 3.54
N ASN A 89 -7.14 -20.70 4.51
CA ASN A 89 -5.68 -20.85 4.43
C ASN A 89 -5.24 -22.31 4.74
N ALA A 90 -3.95 -22.58 4.65
CA ALA A 90 -3.39 -23.92 4.89
C ALA A 90 -3.58 -24.42 6.35
N HIS A 91 -3.92 -23.54 7.28
CA HIS A 91 -4.20 -23.85 8.68
C HIS A 91 -5.70 -24.05 8.97
N GLY A 92 -6.57 -23.91 7.95
CA GLY A 92 -8.02 -24.03 8.10
C GLY A 92 -8.73 -22.74 8.52
N GLU A 93 -8.03 -21.60 8.53
CA GLU A 93 -8.58 -20.31 8.94
C GLU A 93 -9.18 -19.57 7.74
N GLN A 94 -10.36 -18.96 7.94
CA GLN A 94 -10.99 -18.14 6.92
C GLN A 94 -10.26 -16.81 6.76
N TYR A 95 -10.12 -16.35 5.52
CA TYR A 95 -9.55 -15.04 5.22
C TYR A 95 -10.38 -14.30 4.17
N HIS A 96 -10.29 -12.98 4.21
CA HIS A 96 -10.88 -12.08 3.21
C HIS A 96 -9.94 -10.90 2.99
N ALA A 97 -9.64 -10.55 1.73
CA ALA A 97 -8.70 -9.48 1.40
C ALA A 97 -9.15 -8.11 1.93
N LEU A 98 -10.46 -7.84 1.90
CA LEU A 98 -11.06 -6.62 2.48
C LEU A 98 -11.26 -6.66 4.00
N ASN A 99 -10.68 -7.62 4.74
CA ASN A 99 -10.60 -7.48 6.19
C ASN A 99 -9.74 -6.23 6.50
N PRO A 100 -10.20 -5.28 7.33
CA PRO A 100 -9.47 -4.04 7.58
C PRO A 100 -8.04 -4.24 8.09
N GLU A 101 -7.79 -5.24 8.92
CA GLU A 101 -6.45 -5.59 9.42
C GLU A 101 -5.52 -6.01 8.26
N VAL A 102 -6.03 -6.88 7.38
CA VAL A 102 -5.28 -7.40 6.23
C VAL A 102 -5.00 -6.29 5.22
N TYR A 103 -6.00 -5.48 4.93
CA TYR A 103 -5.89 -4.43 3.92
C TYR A 103 -5.06 -3.25 4.44
N GLY A 104 -5.22 -2.91 5.72
CA GLY A 104 -4.39 -1.94 6.44
C GLY A 104 -2.93 -2.36 6.51
N TRP A 105 -2.63 -3.65 6.71
CA TRP A 105 -1.26 -4.18 6.65
C TRP A 105 -0.60 -3.88 5.30
N VAL A 106 -1.27 -4.21 4.19
CA VAL A 106 -0.73 -3.97 2.84
C VAL A 106 -0.51 -2.47 2.60
N HIS A 107 -1.47 -1.64 3.01
CA HIS A 107 -1.37 -0.17 2.93
C HIS A 107 -0.18 0.37 3.73
N PHE A 108 0.03 -0.12 4.95
CA PHE A 108 1.13 0.27 5.83
C PHE A 108 2.50 -0.10 5.24
N VAL A 109 2.63 -1.30 4.65
CA VAL A 109 3.89 -1.76 4.07
C VAL A 109 4.39 -0.83 2.96
N PHE A 110 3.52 -0.17 2.20
CA PHE A 110 3.94 0.82 1.21
C PHE A 110 4.53 2.09 1.85
N TYR A 111 3.91 2.60 2.91
CA TYR A 111 4.44 3.73 3.69
C TYR A 111 5.80 3.38 4.31
N GLU A 112 5.89 2.24 5.00
CA GLU A 112 7.13 1.76 5.63
C GLU A 112 8.25 1.55 4.61
N SER A 113 7.91 0.98 3.45
CA SER A 113 8.87 0.76 2.36
C SER A 113 9.40 2.07 1.79
N THR A 114 8.57 3.11 1.74
CA THR A 114 8.97 4.45 1.27
C THR A 114 9.98 5.07 2.23
N LEU A 115 9.70 5.07 3.54
CA LEU A 115 10.66 5.57 4.54
C LEU A 115 11.97 4.79 4.52
N THR A 116 11.89 3.46 4.43
CA THR A 116 13.07 2.58 4.35
C THR A 116 13.89 2.86 3.10
N CYS A 117 13.24 3.09 1.95
CA CYS A 117 13.91 3.42 0.70
C CYS A 117 14.79 4.66 0.86
N HIS A 118 14.23 5.71 1.48
CA HIS A 118 14.93 6.97 1.73
C HIS A 118 16.05 6.82 2.76
N GLN A 119 15.89 5.94 3.74
CA GLN A 119 16.94 5.61 4.69
C GLN A 119 18.12 4.86 4.05
N LEU A 120 17.86 3.93 3.13
CA LEU A 120 18.89 3.06 2.54
C LEU A 120 19.55 3.64 1.29
N PHE A 121 18.77 4.31 0.44
CA PHE A 121 19.19 4.74 -0.90
C PHE A 121 19.13 6.26 -1.09
N GLY A 122 18.87 7.02 -0.03
CA GLY A 122 18.73 8.46 -0.09
C GLY A 122 19.12 9.18 1.18
N GLN A 123 18.44 10.31 1.43
CA GLN A 123 18.49 10.98 2.71
C GLN A 123 17.27 10.53 3.52
N PRO A 124 17.44 10.18 4.80
CA PRO A 124 16.32 9.90 5.68
C PRO A 124 15.31 11.06 5.66
N VAL A 125 14.02 10.71 5.65
CA VAL A 125 12.94 11.70 5.73
C VAL A 125 13.01 12.37 7.11
N ALA A 126 12.94 13.70 7.15
CA ALA A 126 12.95 14.42 8.42
C ALA A 126 11.73 14.04 9.27
N GLU A 127 11.88 13.99 10.60
CA GLU A 127 10.80 13.58 11.52
C GLU A 127 9.50 14.37 11.31
N GLN A 128 9.61 15.69 11.07
CA GLN A 128 8.43 16.54 10.80
C GLN A 128 7.74 16.16 9.47
N GLU A 129 8.50 15.75 8.46
CA GLU A 129 7.95 15.29 7.18
C GLU A 129 7.37 13.87 7.30
N GLN A 130 7.93 13.01 8.15
CA GLN A 130 7.39 11.67 8.42
C GLN A 130 5.99 11.75 9.03
N GLU A 131 5.75 12.69 9.94
CA GLU A 131 4.42 12.93 10.50
C GLU A 131 3.43 13.39 9.42
N ILE A 132 3.85 14.30 8.54
CA ILE A 132 3.00 14.72 7.43
C ILE A 132 2.70 13.55 6.48
N LEU A 133 3.70 12.71 6.18
CA LEU A 133 3.49 11.51 5.38
C LEU A 133 2.60 10.49 6.07
N PHE A 134 2.68 10.35 7.39
CA PHE A 134 1.80 9.48 8.16
C PHE A 134 0.35 9.93 8.07
N GLN A 135 0.09 11.24 8.18
CA GLN A 135 -1.25 11.80 7.98
C GLN A 135 -1.76 11.61 6.55
N ASN A 136 -0.91 11.81 5.53
CA ASN A 136 -1.26 11.48 4.13
C ASN A 136 -1.62 10.00 3.97
N TRP A 137 -0.86 9.11 4.62
CA TRP A 137 -1.11 7.69 4.60
C TRP A 137 -2.46 7.35 5.24
N LEU A 138 -2.79 7.92 6.40
CA LEU A 138 -4.10 7.75 7.04
C LEU A 138 -5.24 8.23 6.12
N GLU A 139 -5.12 9.43 5.56
CA GLU A 139 -6.12 10.02 4.65
C GLU A 139 -6.32 9.15 3.39
N SER A 140 -5.23 8.69 2.77
CA SER A 140 -5.31 7.82 1.59
C SER A 140 -5.89 6.44 1.88
N GLY A 141 -5.87 5.98 3.13
CA GLY A 141 -6.54 4.75 3.58
C GLY A 141 -8.04 4.76 3.28
N GLN A 142 -8.67 5.95 3.27
CA GLN A 142 -10.10 6.12 3.03
C GLN A 142 -10.51 5.68 1.61
N TYR A 143 -9.65 5.85 0.60
CA TYR A 143 -9.92 5.37 -0.76
C TYR A 143 -10.11 3.85 -0.81
N PHE A 144 -9.47 3.14 0.12
CA PHE A 144 -9.56 1.69 0.26
C PHE A 144 -10.68 1.23 1.20
N GLY A 145 -11.43 2.16 1.79
CA GLY A 145 -12.48 1.87 2.77
C GLY A 145 -11.96 1.56 4.18
N LEU A 146 -10.70 1.89 4.47
CA LEU A 146 -10.13 1.80 5.82
C LEU A 146 -10.65 2.97 6.66
N ARG A 147 -11.23 2.68 7.82
CA ARG A 147 -11.70 3.70 8.76
C ARG A 147 -10.55 4.08 9.69
N GLU A 148 -10.62 5.26 10.31
CA GLU A 148 -9.61 5.71 11.27
C GLU A 148 -9.36 4.70 12.40
N GLN A 149 -10.42 4.07 12.90
CA GLN A 149 -10.35 3.03 13.94
C GLN A 149 -9.67 1.71 13.50
N ASP A 150 -9.52 1.50 12.19
CA ASP A 150 -8.85 0.32 11.63
C ASP A 150 -7.34 0.57 11.44
N LEU A 151 -6.88 1.81 11.65
CA LEU A 151 -5.50 2.25 11.44
C LEU A 151 -4.84 2.63 12.79
N PRO A 152 -3.51 2.49 12.91
CA PRO A 152 -2.77 2.95 14.07
C PRO A 152 -2.89 4.47 14.25
N THR A 153 -2.89 4.90 15.51
CA THR A 153 -3.01 6.32 15.88
C THR A 153 -1.68 7.08 15.84
N SER A 154 -0.57 6.37 15.71
CA SER A 154 0.79 6.94 15.70
C SER A 154 1.77 6.02 14.97
N GLN A 155 2.93 6.57 14.61
CA GLN A 155 4.01 5.84 13.92
C GLN A 155 4.65 4.74 14.79
N GLU A 156 4.61 4.86 16.12
CA GLU A 156 5.25 3.93 17.08
C GLU A 156 4.32 2.78 17.55
N ALA A 157 3.55 2.18 16.65
CA ALA A 157 2.63 1.09 17.00
C ALA A 157 3.33 -0.26 17.25
#